data_AF-U2P6X6-F1
#
_entry.id   AF-U2P6X6-F1
#
_cell.length_a   1.000
_cell.length_b   1.000
_cell.length_c   1.000
_cell.angle_alpha   90.00
_cell.angle_beta   90.00
_cell.angle_gamma   90.00
#
_symmetry.space_group_name_H-M   'P 1'
#
loop_
_entity.id
_entity.type
_entity.pdbx_description
1 polymer ?
#
loop_
_entity_poly.entity_id
_entity_poly.type
_entity_poly.pdbx_seq_one_letter_code
_entity_poly.pdbx_strand_id
1 'polypeptide(L)'
;MPSYSYYLIRTDGVFQTDAEAAAYVNDKGERLQSKAKAGDLKLVDVNKDGRLGDGDYEFRGNAMPKLTYAFSGGFTYKKFSFDFMLQGSYGAKLFNAYKYTTLNEAVSSFNRSREILKALDGPAYDVPRISMIDDNDNFGTISDRYLLFLHRRLAGHRKGRHAQRIHTKRLGEATCSLSKVPPTTSSSAEVSAAGR
;
A
#
# COMPACT_ATOMS: atom_id res chain seq x y z
N MET A 1 15.46 8.49 9.39
CA MET A 1 14.14 7.97 8.96
C MET A 1 14.31 6.57 8.42
N PRO A 2 13.42 5.60 8.72
CA PRO A 2 13.49 4.28 8.11
C PRO A 2 13.32 4.39 6.59
N SER A 3 14.11 3.66 5.81
CA SER A 3 14.00 3.65 4.34
C SER A 3 12.62 3.14 3.90
N TYR A 4 12.09 3.68 2.79
CA TYR A 4 10.78 3.34 2.21
C TYR A 4 9.56 3.57 3.12
N SER A 5 9.68 4.49 4.07
CA SER A 5 8.58 4.91 4.95
C SER A 5 7.59 5.82 4.25
N TYR A 6 6.30 5.65 4.56
CA TYR A 6 5.23 6.55 4.18
C TYR A 6 4.92 7.51 5.33
N TYR A 7 5.09 8.80 5.07
CA TYR A 7 4.64 9.89 5.93
C TYR A 7 3.38 10.49 5.30
N LEU A 8 2.25 10.38 5.99
CA LEU A 8 0.95 10.76 5.46
C LEU A 8 0.14 11.44 6.56
N ILE A 9 -0.76 12.33 6.18
CA ILE A 9 -1.72 12.92 7.12
C ILE A 9 -2.73 11.84 7.54
N ARG A 10 -3.03 11.80 8.84
CA ARG A 10 -4.00 10.86 9.39
C ARG A 10 -5.43 11.32 9.11
N THR A 11 -6.22 10.45 8.52
CA THR A 11 -7.68 10.63 8.42
C THR A 11 -8.40 9.85 9.51
N ASP A 12 -9.48 10.43 10.03
CA ASP A 12 -10.39 9.83 11.02
C ASP A 12 -11.78 9.62 10.41
N GLY A 13 -11.80 9.00 9.24
CA GLY A 13 -13.01 8.72 8.49
C GLY A 13 -13.58 9.93 7.76
N VAL A 14 -14.91 9.93 7.59
CA VAL A 14 -15.66 10.89 6.79
C VAL A 14 -16.78 11.49 7.63
N PHE A 15 -16.98 12.80 7.55
CA PHE A 15 -18.07 13.49 8.23
C PHE A 15 -19.43 12.95 7.78
N GLN A 16 -20.25 12.52 8.73
CA GLN A 16 -21.56 11.94 8.43
C GLN A 16 -22.62 13.03 8.20
N THR A 17 -22.49 14.16 8.90
CA THR A 17 -23.45 15.26 8.87
C THR A 17 -22.75 16.63 8.84
N ASP A 18 -23.42 17.65 8.32
CA ASP A 18 -22.91 19.02 8.30
C ASP A 18 -22.72 19.59 9.72
N ALA A 19 -23.53 19.13 10.68
CA ALA A 19 -23.39 19.50 12.09
C ALA A 19 -22.10 18.91 12.70
N GLU A 20 -21.74 17.68 12.34
CA GLU A 20 -20.48 17.07 12.77
C GLU A 20 -19.28 17.82 12.18
N ALA A 21 -19.32 18.14 10.89
CA ALA A 21 -18.29 18.95 10.25
C ALA A 21 -18.19 20.35 10.89
N ALA A 22 -19.32 20.91 11.33
CA ALA A 22 -19.35 22.20 12.02
C ALA A 22 -18.79 22.18 13.44
N ALA A 23 -18.97 21.06 14.14
CA ALA A 23 -18.44 20.84 15.47
C ALA A 23 -16.96 20.46 15.48
N TYR A 24 -16.33 20.27 14.30
CA TYR A 24 -14.93 19.88 14.20
C TYR A 24 -13.99 21.06 14.47
N VAL A 25 -13.62 21.20 15.73
CA VAL A 25 -12.75 22.27 16.26
C VAL A 25 -11.47 21.70 16.87
N ASN A 26 -10.42 22.51 16.88
CA ASN A 26 -9.18 22.24 17.59
C ASN A 26 -9.31 22.49 19.11
N ASP A 27 -8.23 22.25 19.85
CA ASP A 27 -8.15 22.51 21.30
C ASP A 27 -8.38 24.00 21.67
N LYS A 28 -8.29 24.92 20.70
CA LYS A 28 -8.51 26.38 20.85
C LYS A 28 -9.94 26.81 20.46
N GLY A 29 -10.80 25.87 20.06
CA GLY A 29 -12.17 26.15 19.61
C GLY A 29 -12.27 26.72 18.18
N GLU A 30 -11.18 26.74 17.43
CA GLU A 30 -11.17 27.18 16.02
C GLU A 30 -11.47 25.99 15.11
N ARG A 31 -12.20 26.24 14.02
CA ARG A 31 -12.56 25.19 13.06
C ARG A 31 -11.33 24.77 12.25
N LEU A 32 -10.90 23.51 12.40
CA LEU A 32 -9.78 22.92 11.65
C LEU A 32 -10.08 22.85 10.15
N GLN A 33 -11.31 22.47 9.80
CA GLN A 33 -11.77 22.33 8.42
C GLN A 33 -13.02 23.21 8.22
N SER A 34 -12.80 24.51 8.01
CA SER A 34 -13.88 25.49 7.89
C SER A 34 -14.81 25.24 6.69
N LYS A 35 -14.28 24.63 5.62
CA LYS A 35 -15.01 24.31 4.40
C LYS A 35 -15.56 22.87 4.34
N ALA A 36 -15.33 22.06 5.39
CA ALA A 36 -15.84 20.69 5.44
C ALA A 36 -17.37 20.65 5.51
N LYS A 37 -17.94 19.69 4.77
CA LYS A 37 -19.36 19.34 4.73
C LYS A 37 -19.55 17.83 4.94
N ALA A 38 -20.79 17.39 5.07
CA ALA A 38 -21.13 15.97 5.06
C ALA A 38 -20.51 15.27 3.84
N GLY A 39 -19.86 14.14 4.06
CA GLY A 39 -19.12 13.38 3.07
C GLY A 39 -17.66 13.80 2.90
N ASP A 40 -17.17 14.86 3.54
CA ASP A 40 -15.75 15.25 3.47
C ASP A 40 -14.87 14.46 4.44
N LEU A 41 -13.57 14.35 4.14
CA LEU A 41 -12.62 13.65 5.02
C LEU A 41 -12.34 14.45 6.28
N LYS A 42 -12.31 13.73 7.41
CA LYS A 42 -11.88 14.24 8.70
C LYS A 42 -10.36 14.11 8.79
N LEU A 43 -9.66 15.23 8.70
CA LEU A 43 -8.19 15.27 8.79
C LEU A 43 -7.80 15.56 10.24
N VAL A 44 -6.92 14.74 10.79
CA VAL A 44 -6.51 14.86 12.19
C VAL A 44 -5.29 15.76 12.29
N ASP A 45 -5.44 16.83 13.06
CA ASP A 45 -4.32 17.64 13.55
C ASP A 45 -3.53 16.81 14.58
N VAL A 46 -2.31 16.45 14.22
CA VAL A 46 -1.44 15.57 15.03
C VAL A 46 -0.60 16.42 15.99
N ASN A 47 -0.18 17.60 15.56
CA ASN A 47 0.70 18.47 16.34
C ASN A 47 -0.08 19.42 17.28
N LYS A 48 -1.41 19.49 17.14
CA LYS A 48 -2.36 20.33 17.90
C LYS A 48 -2.07 21.82 17.80
N ASP A 49 -1.41 22.26 16.72
CA ASP A 49 -1.11 23.68 16.52
C ASP A 49 -2.33 24.49 16.08
N GLY A 50 -3.40 23.79 15.67
CA GLY A 50 -4.66 24.34 15.24
C GLY A 50 -4.75 24.58 13.73
N ARG A 51 -3.79 24.10 12.94
CA ARG A 51 -3.75 24.19 11.48
C ARG A 51 -3.37 22.84 10.91
N LEU A 52 -4.03 22.47 9.81
CA LEU A 52 -3.63 21.30 9.03
C LEU A 52 -2.52 21.71 8.07
N GLY A 53 -1.34 21.10 8.20
CA GLY A 53 -0.19 21.43 7.37
C GLY A 53 0.94 20.40 7.43
N ASP A 54 2.13 20.82 7.03
CA ASP A 54 3.29 19.92 6.91
C ASP A 54 3.78 19.35 8.26
N GLY A 55 3.34 19.94 9.38
CA GLY A 55 3.61 19.42 10.72
C GLY A 55 2.79 18.17 11.09
N ASP A 56 1.75 17.83 10.33
CA ASP A 56 0.81 16.75 10.65
C ASP A 56 1.14 15.41 9.98
N TYR A 57 2.20 15.37 9.18
CA TYR A 57 2.64 14.14 8.54
C TYR A 57 3.18 13.14 9.56
N GLU A 58 2.44 12.06 9.78
CA GLU A 58 2.82 10.97 10.67
C GLU A 58 3.35 9.77 9.89
N PHE A 59 4.28 9.02 10.48
CA PHE A 59 4.69 7.73 9.95
C PHE A 59 3.51 6.74 9.96
N ARG A 60 3.01 6.36 8.78
CA ARG A 60 1.86 5.44 8.65
C ARG A 60 2.19 4.13 7.97
N GLY A 61 3.45 3.84 7.66
CA GLY A 61 3.84 2.52 7.17
C GLY A 61 5.16 2.49 6.44
N ASN A 62 5.51 1.30 5.96
CA ASN A 62 6.68 1.08 5.13
C ASN A 62 6.29 0.15 3.96
N ALA A 63 6.87 0.37 2.78
CA ALA A 63 6.76 -0.53 1.64
C ALA A 63 7.43 -1.89 1.90
N MET A 64 8.40 -1.94 2.81
CA MET A 64 9.08 -3.17 3.20
C MET A 64 8.15 -4.08 4.04
N PRO A 65 8.05 -5.38 3.71
CA PRO A 65 7.30 -6.34 4.51
C PRO A 65 7.95 -6.53 5.88
N LYS A 66 7.12 -6.67 6.92
CA LYS A 66 7.60 -6.94 8.29
C LYS A 66 8.05 -8.37 8.48
N LEU A 67 7.43 -9.30 7.75
CA LEU A 67 7.75 -10.72 7.80
C LEU A 67 7.62 -11.32 6.41
N THR A 68 8.64 -12.06 5.99
CA THR A 68 8.61 -12.92 4.81
C THR A 68 8.80 -14.36 5.26
N TYR A 69 8.00 -15.27 4.73
CA TYR A 69 8.07 -16.68 5.06
C TYR A 69 7.98 -17.53 3.80
N ALA A 70 8.70 -18.65 3.81
CA ALA A 70 8.65 -19.65 2.77
C ALA A 70 8.61 -21.03 3.43
N PHE A 71 7.57 -21.79 3.14
CA PHE A 71 7.42 -23.17 3.57
C PHE A 71 7.43 -24.06 2.34
N SER A 72 8.38 -24.98 2.27
CA SER A 72 8.41 -26.03 1.26
C SER A 72 8.20 -27.38 1.94
N GLY A 73 7.42 -28.24 1.31
CA GLY A 73 7.14 -29.57 1.81
C GLY A 73 6.84 -30.51 0.65
N GLY A 74 7.23 -31.75 0.82
CA GLY A 74 6.90 -32.82 -0.10
C GLY A 74 6.46 -34.04 0.69
N PHE A 75 5.41 -34.72 0.24
CA PHE A 75 5.08 -36.04 0.73
C PHE A 75 5.00 -37.03 -0.44
N THR A 76 5.62 -38.18 -0.23
CA THR A 76 5.58 -39.29 -1.19
C THR A 76 4.83 -40.43 -0.54
N TYR A 77 3.73 -40.85 -1.16
CA TYR A 77 2.99 -42.03 -0.76
C TYR A 77 2.84 -42.99 -1.95
N LYS A 78 3.51 -44.15 -1.87
CA LYS A 78 3.61 -45.16 -2.94
C LYS A 78 4.12 -44.55 -4.26
N LYS A 79 3.27 -44.48 -5.29
CA LYS A 79 3.57 -43.92 -6.63
C LYS A 79 3.10 -42.47 -6.78
N PHE A 80 2.60 -41.85 -5.71
CA PHE A 80 2.15 -40.48 -5.72
C PHE A 80 3.15 -39.60 -4.96
N SER A 81 3.66 -38.59 -5.65
CA SER A 81 4.50 -37.54 -5.07
C SER A 81 3.71 -36.24 -5.13
N PHE A 82 3.64 -35.54 -4.01
CA PHE A 82 3.07 -34.20 -3.93
C PHE A 82 4.07 -33.27 -3.31
N ASP A 83 4.38 -32.21 -4.04
CA ASP A 83 5.29 -31.15 -3.61
C ASP A 83 4.51 -29.84 -3.56
N PHE A 84 4.72 -29.07 -2.50
CA PHE A 84 4.13 -27.75 -2.35
C PHE A 84 5.14 -26.75 -1.81
N MET A 85 4.95 -25.51 -2.25
CA MET A 85 5.73 -24.36 -1.82
C MET A 85 4.77 -23.20 -1.52
N LEU A 86 4.81 -22.72 -0.29
CA LEU A 86 4.02 -21.61 0.22
C LEU A 86 4.98 -20.46 0.57
N GLN A 87 5.04 -19.45 -0.27
CA GLN A 87 5.80 -18.23 -0.01
C GLN A 87 4.87 -17.07 0.30
N GLY A 88 5.06 -16.34 1.39
CA GLY A 88 4.25 -15.18 1.73
C GLY A 88 5.05 -14.02 2.28
N SER A 89 4.46 -12.83 2.21
CA SER A 89 4.94 -11.63 2.89
C SER A 89 3.77 -11.01 3.65
N TYR A 90 4.05 -10.42 4.81
CA TYR A 90 3.07 -9.81 5.69
C TYR A 90 3.57 -8.45 6.18
N GLY A 91 2.63 -7.50 6.28
CA GLY A 91 2.90 -6.19 6.89
C GLY A 91 3.43 -5.13 5.93
N ALA A 92 3.54 -5.42 4.63
CA ALA A 92 3.86 -4.41 3.62
C ALA A 92 2.66 -3.50 3.36
N LYS A 93 2.91 -2.21 3.27
CA LYS A 93 1.91 -1.19 2.92
C LYS A 93 2.26 -0.62 1.55
N LEU A 94 1.26 -0.36 0.72
CA LEU A 94 1.45 0.16 -0.64
C LEU A 94 0.60 1.40 -0.83
N PHE A 95 1.22 2.46 -1.35
CA PHE A 95 0.47 3.65 -1.77
C PHE A 95 -0.29 3.36 -3.08
N ASN A 96 -1.60 3.52 -3.05
CA ASN A 96 -2.48 3.30 -4.19
C ASN A 96 -2.62 4.59 -5.02
N ALA A 97 -1.67 4.81 -5.92
CA ALA A 97 -1.70 5.94 -6.85
C ALA A 97 -2.91 5.92 -7.79
N TYR A 98 -3.44 4.74 -8.13
CA TYR A 98 -4.65 4.62 -8.95
C TYR A 98 -5.87 5.19 -8.23
N LYS A 99 -6.03 4.90 -6.93
CA LYS A 99 -7.09 5.46 -6.10
C LYS A 99 -6.94 6.99 -5.97
N TYR A 100 -5.72 7.48 -5.85
CA TYR A 100 -5.42 8.93 -5.77
C TYR A 100 -5.83 9.67 -7.04
N THR A 101 -5.52 9.14 -8.22
CA THR A 101 -5.81 9.85 -9.49
C THR A 101 -7.24 9.64 -9.98
N THR A 102 -7.81 8.43 -9.83
CA THR A 102 -9.10 8.10 -10.47
C THR A 102 -10.33 8.42 -9.64
N LEU A 103 -10.16 8.76 -8.35
CA LEU A 103 -11.24 9.25 -7.49
C LEU A 103 -11.25 10.78 -7.34
N ASN A 104 -10.21 11.46 -7.83
CA ASN A 104 -10.09 12.90 -7.75
C ASN A 104 -10.67 13.56 -9.01
N GLU A 105 -11.79 14.28 -8.85
CA GLU A 105 -12.42 15.00 -9.95
C GLU A 105 -11.73 16.33 -10.28
N ALA A 106 -11.02 16.92 -9.33
CA ALA A 106 -10.40 18.24 -9.48
C ALA A 106 -9.13 18.23 -10.35
N VAL A 107 -8.51 17.07 -10.60
CA VAL A 107 -7.13 17.01 -11.11
C VAL A 107 -7.00 16.91 -12.64
N SER A 108 -8.07 16.62 -13.41
CA SER A 108 -8.14 16.80 -14.89
C SER A 108 -9.33 16.03 -15.51
N SER A 109 -9.74 16.35 -16.74
CA SER A 109 -10.84 15.72 -17.50
C SER A 109 -10.50 14.35 -18.12
N PHE A 110 -10.19 13.34 -17.31
CA PHE A 110 -9.98 11.96 -17.77
C PHE A 110 -11.00 10.99 -17.17
N ASN A 111 -11.13 9.79 -17.75
CA ASN A 111 -12.08 8.78 -17.29
C ASN A 111 -11.81 8.36 -15.83
N ARG A 112 -12.89 8.25 -15.04
CA ARG A 112 -12.84 7.89 -13.61
C ARG A 112 -13.11 6.42 -13.35
N SER A 113 -12.72 5.97 -12.17
CA SER A 113 -13.11 4.65 -11.67
C SER A 113 -14.60 4.64 -11.34
N ARG A 114 -15.29 3.52 -11.60
CA ARG A 114 -16.70 3.34 -11.18
C ARG A 114 -16.90 3.46 -9.68
N GLU A 115 -15.85 3.26 -8.89
CA GLU A 115 -15.89 3.44 -7.43
C GLU A 115 -16.24 4.87 -7.01
N ILE A 116 -16.03 5.86 -7.89
CA ILE A 116 -16.42 7.25 -7.65
C ILE A 116 -17.93 7.38 -7.37
N LEU A 117 -18.75 6.49 -7.95
CA LEU A 117 -20.20 6.48 -7.74
C LEU A 117 -20.59 6.22 -6.28
N LYS A 118 -19.74 5.54 -5.51
CA LYS A 118 -19.99 5.28 -4.09
C LYS A 118 -20.06 6.55 -3.24
N ALA A 119 -19.49 7.66 -3.71
CA ALA A 119 -19.64 8.94 -3.03
C ALA A 119 -21.07 9.50 -3.10
N LEU A 120 -21.90 9.03 -4.04
CA LEU A 120 -23.29 9.44 -4.21
C LEU A 120 -24.28 8.57 -3.41
N ASP A 121 -23.88 7.37 -2.97
CA ASP A 121 -24.76 6.37 -2.35
C ASP A 121 -25.05 6.59 -0.84
N GLY A 122 -24.87 7.80 -0.31
CA GLY A 122 -25.20 8.14 1.08
C GLY A 122 -24.13 7.73 2.12
N PRO A 123 -24.44 7.77 3.43
CA PRO A 123 -23.49 8.15 4.49
C PRO A 123 -22.40 7.12 4.84
N ALA A 124 -22.47 5.92 4.27
CA ALA A 124 -21.39 4.94 4.36
C ALA A 124 -20.26 5.30 3.37
N TYR A 125 -19.60 6.44 3.60
CA TYR A 125 -18.64 6.99 2.66
C TYR A 125 -17.31 6.22 2.65
N ASP A 126 -17.32 5.10 1.92
CA ASP A 126 -16.09 4.48 1.41
C ASP A 126 -15.29 5.48 0.57
N VAL A 127 -15.97 6.43 -0.09
CA VAL A 127 -15.40 7.50 -0.92
C VAL A 127 -15.95 8.86 -0.47
N PRO A 128 -15.07 9.85 -0.19
CA PRO A 128 -15.47 11.19 0.19
C PRO A 128 -16.28 11.87 -0.92
N ARG A 129 -17.04 12.89 -0.52
CA ARG A 129 -17.79 13.75 -1.42
C ARG A 129 -16.87 14.30 -2.50
N ILE A 130 -17.33 14.14 -3.74
CA ILE A 130 -16.63 14.64 -4.91
C ILE A 130 -17.00 16.11 -5.12
N SER A 131 -16.00 16.92 -5.46
CA SER A 131 -16.17 18.32 -5.84
C SER A 131 -15.20 18.65 -6.98
N MET A 132 -15.59 19.56 -7.86
CA MET A 132 -14.72 20.04 -8.95
C MET A 132 -13.54 20.88 -8.47
N ILE A 133 -13.67 21.51 -7.29
CA ILE A 133 -12.66 22.41 -6.72
C ILE A 133 -11.91 21.74 -5.55
N ASP A 134 -12.48 20.69 -4.96
CA ASP A 134 -11.94 20.04 -3.75
C ASP A 134 -11.63 21.03 -2.61
N ASP A 135 -12.62 21.87 -2.26
CA ASP A 135 -12.50 22.95 -1.26
C ASP A 135 -11.93 22.53 0.12
N ASN A 136 -12.03 21.25 0.47
CA ASN A 136 -11.59 20.69 1.74
C ASN A 136 -10.37 19.74 1.57
N ASP A 137 -9.72 19.77 0.40
CA ASP A 137 -8.55 18.96 0.05
C ASP A 137 -8.73 17.47 0.38
N ASN A 138 -9.94 16.93 0.16
CA ASN A 138 -10.27 15.53 0.41
C ASN A 138 -9.41 14.60 -0.47
N PHE A 139 -9.07 15.03 -1.68
CA PHE A 139 -8.33 14.24 -2.63
C PHE A 139 -6.92 14.76 -2.87
N GLY A 140 -6.70 16.07 -2.76
CA GLY A 140 -5.36 16.68 -2.86
C GLY A 140 -4.42 16.29 -1.71
N THR A 141 -4.97 16.04 -0.52
CA THR A 141 -4.16 15.67 0.65
C THR A 141 -3.67 14.22 0.55
N ILE A 142 -2.35 14.02 0.55
CA ILE A 142 -1.74 12.68 0.57
C ILE A 142 -1.91 12.07 1.97
N SER A 143 -3.02 11.36 2.16
CA SER A 143 -3.44 10.77 3.44
C SER A 143 -3.34 9.25 3.47
N ASP A 144 -3.45 8.69 4.68
CA ASP A 144 -3.47 7.25 4.94
C ASP A 144 -4.60 6.49 4.22
N ARG A 145 -5.65 7.19 3.76
CA ARG A 145 -6.73 6.63 2.94
C ARG A 145 -6.25 5.95 1.65
N TYR A 146 -5.13 6.41 1.10
CA TYR A 146 -4.53 5.85 -0.12
C TYR A 146 -3.62 4.66 0.16
N LEU A 147 -3.36 4.36 1.42
CA LEU A 147 -2.45 3.31 1.81
C LEU A 147 -3.19 1.97 1.92
N LEU A 148 -2.86 1.05 1.02
CA LEU A 148 -3.40 -0.29 0.98
C LEU A 148 -2.52 -1.25 1.79
N PHE A 149 -3.14 -2.10 2.60
CA PHE A 149 -2.44 -3.20 3.25
C PHE A 149 -2.34 -4.39 2.29
N LEU A 150 -1.12 -4.85 2.02
CA LEU A 150 -0.93 -6.03 1.18
C LEU A 150 -1.21 -7.29 2.03
N HIS A 151 -2.44 -7.79 1.98
CA HIS A 151 -2.76 -9.16 2.40
C HIS A 151 -2.85 -10.06 1.15
N ARG A 152 -2.07 -11.13 1.13
CA ARG A 152 -1.87 -12.00 -0.03
C ARG A 152 -3.21 -12.53 -0.57
N ARG A 153 -3.57 -12.19 -1.82
CA ARG A 153 -4.52 -12.95 -2.62
C ARG A 153 -3.73 -14.13 -3.23
N LEU A 154 -4.05 -15.35 -2.83
CA LEU A 154 -3.40 -16.57 -3.32
C LEU A 154 -3.60 -16.70 -4.83
N ALA A 155 -2.58 -16.34 -5.63
CA ALA A 155 -2.50 -16.74 -7.02
C ALA A 155 -1.71 -18.05 -7.09
N GLY A 156 -2.40 -19.18 -7.28
CA GLY A 156 -1.72 -20.49 -7.28
C GLY A 156 -2.59 -21.70 -7.60
N HIS A 157 -3.25 -21.74 -8.76
CA HIS A 157 -3.68 -23.00 -9.37
C HIS A 157 -3.26 -23.06 -10.84
N ARG A 158 -2.10 -23.66 -11.11
CA ARG A 158 -1.81 -24.25 -12.42
C ARG A 158 -1.85 -25.78 -12.25
N LYS A 159 -2.93 -26.42 -12.70
CA LYS A 159 -2.95 -27.88 -12.93
C LYS A 159 -2.09 -28.17 -14.15
N GLY A 160 -0.82 -28.48 -13.94
CA GLY A 160 0.06 -29.04 -14.98
C GLY A 160 -0.21 -30.54 -15.13
N ARG A 161 -0.97 -30.95 -16.15
CA ARG A 161 -0.89 -32.32 -16.68
C ARG A 161 0.19 -32.32 -17.75
N HIS A 162 1.39 -32.78 -17.42
CA HIS A 162 2.34 -33.29 -18.41
C HIS A 162 3.14 -34.43 -17.79
N ALA A 163 2.69 -35.66 -18.07
CA ALA A 163 3.50 -36.85 -17.90
C ALA A 163 4.49 -36.92 -19.08
N GLN A 164 5.75 -36.59 -18.84
CA GLN A 164 6.85 -37.07 -19.68
C GLN A 164 7.62 -38.11 -18.88
N ARG A 165 7.47 -39.36 -19.33
CA ARG A 165 8.15 -40.55 -18.84
C ARG A 165 9.58 -40.52 -19.38
N ILE A 166 10.54 -40.13 -18.55
CA ILE A 166 11.98 -40.30 -18.83
C ILE A 166 12.55 -41.24 -17.77
N HIS A 167 13.15 -42.32 -18.25
CA HIS A 167 13.76 -43.38 -17.47
C HIS A 167 15.23 -43.05 -17.27
N THR A 168 15.69 -42.78 -16.04
CA THR A 168 17.13 -42.66 -15.76
C THR A 168 17.49 -43.21 -14.38
N LYS A 169 18.57 -44.01 -14.36
CA LYS A 169 19.10 -44.82 -13.27
C LYS A 169 19.58 -44.01 -12.06
N ARG A 170 19.58 -44.67 -10.90
CA ARG A 170 20.24 -44.33 -9.62
C ARG A 170 21.49 -43.43 -9.74
N LEU A 171 21.59 -42.43 -8.86
CA LEU A 171 22.61 -42.27 -7.81
C LEU A 171 22.23 -41.06 -6.96
N GLY A 172 22.40 -41.17 -5.64
CA GLY A 172 21.95 -40.17 -4.68
C GLY A 172 22.87 -38.96 -4.60
N GLU A 173 22.30 -37.85 -4.11
CA GLU A 173 22.95 -36.85 -3.24
C GLU A 173 21.92 -35.76 -2.92
N ALA A 174 21.71 -35.49 -1.62
CA ALA A 174 20.89 -34.39 -1.16
C ALA A 174 21.79 -33.15 -0.99
N THR A 175 21.58 -32.11 -1.79
CA THR A 175 22.25 -30.81 -1.61
C THR A 175 21.30 -29.83 -0.94
N CYS A 176 21.56 -29.56 0.34
CA CYS A 176 21.00 -28.42 1.05
C CYS A 176 21.90 -27.20 0.75
N SER A 177 21.39 -26.20 0.02
CA SER A 177 22.11 -24.93 -0.16
C SER A 177 21.45 -23.83 0.66
N LEU A 178 22.14 -23.44 1.73
CA LEU A 178 21.86 -22.24 2.51
C LEU A 178 22.63 -21.08 1.87
N SER A 179 21.99 -20.24 1.06
CA SER A 179 22.65 -19.03 0.56
C SER A 179 22.48 -17.89 1.56
N LYS A 180 23.56 -17.59 2.31
CA LYS A 180 23.76 -16.27 2.91
C LYS A 180 24.12 -15.29 1.80
N VAL A 181 23.37 -14.21 1.67
CA VAL A 181 23.69 -13.08 0.77
C VAL A 181 24.80 -12.25 1.44
N PRO A 182 26.01 -12.12 0.86
CA PRO A 182 27.03 -11.20 1.37
C PRO A 182 26.75 -9.75 0.92
N PRO A 183 27.19 -8.74 1.69
CA PRO A 183 26.97 -7.33 1.36
C PRO A 183 27.81 -6.91 0.15
N THR A 184 27.17 -6.18 -0.76
CA THR A 184 27.76 -5.59 -1.96
C THR A 184 28.82 -4.53 -1.60
N THR A 185 30.08 -4.79 -1.95
CA THR A 185 31.13 -3.78 -2.01
C THR A 185 31.03 -3.01 -3.33
N SER A 186 30.80 -1.71 -3.26
CA SER A 186 30.91 -0.79 -4.39
C SER A 186 32.37 -0.63 -4.81
N SER A 187 32.72 -1.12 -6.00
CA SER A 187 33.97 -0.80 -6.67
C SER A 187 33.75 0.42 -7.57
N SER A 188 34.34 1.55 -7.19
CA SER A 188 34.46 2.75 -8.02
C SER A 188 35.28 2.43 -9.27
N ALA A 189 34.75 2.78 -10.44
CA ALA A 189 35.46 2.77 -11.71
C ALA A 189 35.86 4.21 -12.04
N GLU A 190 37.16 4.52 -12.02
CA GLU A 190 37.72 5.71 -12.66
C GLU A 190 38.71 5.30 -13.76
N VAL A 191 38.17 5.40 -14.98
CA VAL A 191 38.74 5.86 -16.25
C VAL A 191 40.27 5.87 -16.40
N SER A 192 40.71 4.99 -17.30
CA SER A 192 41.98 5.00 -18.02
C SER A 192 42.13 6.23 -18.94
N ALA A 193 43.25 6.93 -18.84
CA ALA A 193 43.83 7.73 -19.92
C ALA A 193 45.34 7.46 -20.03
N ALA A 194 45.74 6.72 -21.06
CA ALA A 194 47.08 6.76 -21.66
C ALA A 194 47.28 8.16 -22.29
N GLY A 195 48.45 8.79 -22.41
CA GLY A 195 49.82 8.32 -22.45
C GLY A 195 50.52 9.11 -23.57
N ARG A 196 51.71 9.67 -23.26
CA ARG A 196 52.65 10.47 -24.07
C ARG A 196 52.42 11.98 -24.16
#